data_AF-A0A259JUC5-F1
#
_entry.id   AF-A0A259JUC5-F1
#
_cell.length_a   1.000
_cell.length_b   1.000
_cell.length_c   1.000
_cell.angle_alpha   90.00
_cell.angle_beta   90.00
_cell.angle_gamma   90.00
#
_symmetry.space_group_name_H-M   'P 1'
#
loop_
_entity.id
_entity.type
_entity.pdbx_description
1 polymer ?
#
loop_
_entity_poly.entity_id
_entity_poly.type
_entity_poly.pdbx_seq_one_letter_code
_entity_poly.pdbx_strand_id
1 'polypeptide(L)'
;IRTELGRHMTAADEEALVASINAAQAAAGLPPFEFKTIPQGAATTVWAAAVADAEVVGGRYCEDCHVADVQDGEGIRGGVRPYALDMKHAEALWRTSEELVHERF
;
A
#
# COMPACT_ATOMS: atom_id res chain seq x y z
N ILE A 1 6.44 7.21 -6.91
CA ILE A 1 7.82 7.59 -6.56
C ILE A 1 8.75 6.60 -7.22
N ARG A 2 9.83 7.09 -7.86
CA ARG A 2 10.91 6.20 -8.29
C ARG A 2 11.73 5.84 -7.06
N THR A 3 11.42 4.68 -6.50
CA THR A 3 12.25 4.04 -5.47
C THR A 3 13.28 3.15 -6.16
N GLU A 4 14.09 2.48 -5.36
CA GLU A 4 15.05 1.52 -5.88
C GLU A 4 14.48 0.13 -6.18
N LEU A 5 13.15 -0.06 -6.13
CA LEU A 5 12.51 -1.35 -6.36
C LEU A 5 12.82 -1.91 -7.77
N GLY A 6 12.96 -1.03 -8.76
CA GLY A 6 13.24 -1.40 -10.15
C GLY A 6 14.70 -1.75 -10.45
N ARG A 7 15.61 -1.83 -9.46
CA ARG A 7 17.06 -1.98 -9.70
C ARG A 7 17.50 -3.23 -10.48
N HIS A 8 16.64 -4.24 -10.56
CA HIS A 8 16.89 -5.48 -11.31
C HIS A 8 16.00 -5.62 -12.55
N MET A 9 15.24 -4.58 -12.89
CA MET A 9 14.42 -4.55 -14.11
C MET A 9 15.26 -4.05 -15.27
N THR A 10 15.11 -4.69 -16.42
CA THR A 10 15.58 -4.11 -17.68
C THR A 10 14.64 -2.98 -18.12
N ALA A 11 15.08 -2.12 -19.04
CA ALA A 11 14.21 -1.10 -19.62
C ALA A 11 12.96 -1.71 -20.29
N ALA A 12 13.13 -2.88 -20.93
CA ALA A 12 12.02 -3.61 -21.53
C ALA A 12 11.00 -4.11 -20.49
N ASP A 13 11.46 -4.55 -19.31
CA ASP A 13 10.57 -4.94 -18.21
C ASP A 13 9.80 -3.74 -17.65
N GLU A 14 10.44 -2.57 -17.51
CA GLU A 14 9.80 -1.34 -17.05
C GLU A 14 8.73 -0.88 -18.05
N GLU A 15 9.05 -0.87 -19.35
CA GLU A 15 8.11 -0.52 -20.41
C GLU A 15 6.91 -1.49 -20.46
N ALA A 16 7.16 -2.80 -20.37
CA ALA A 16 6.10 -3.81 -20.36
C ALA A 16 5.18 -3.66 -19.13
N LEU A 17 5.75 -3.37 -17.96
CA LEU A 17 4.98 -3.13 -16.73
C LEU A 17 4.09 -1.88 -16.89
N VAL A 18 4.66 -0.75 -17.32
CA VAL A 18 3.91 0.50 -17.51
C VAL A 18 2.80 0.32 -18.56
N ALA A 19 3.07 -0.39 -19.65
CA ALA A 19 2.07 -0.69 -20.67
C ALA A 19 0.91 -1.51 -20.11
N SER A 20 1.21 -2.56 -19.32
CA SER A 20 0.18 -3.39 -18.68
C SER A 20 -0.71 -2.61 -17.71
N ILE A 21 -0.10 -1.71 -16.92
CA ILE A 21 -0.82 -0.86 -15.97
C ILE A 21 -1.72 0.12 -16.72
N ASN A 22 -1.21 0.79 -17.75
CA ASN A 22 -1.99 1.75 -18.53
C ASN A 22 -3.16 1.08 -19.27
N ALA A 23 -2.98 -0.15 -19.76
CA ALA A 23 -4.07 -0.91 -20.38
C ALA A 23 -5.20 -1.21 -19.37
N ALA A 24 -4.85 -1.65 -18.16
CA ALA A 24 -5.82 -1.90 -17.10
C ALA A 24 -6.54 -0.61 -16.65
N GLN A 25 -5.81 0.51 -16.56
CA GLN A 25 -6.40 1.81 -16.23
C GLN A 25 -7.37 2.31 -17.30
N ALA A 26 -7.00 2.19 -18.57
CA ALA A 26 -7.86 2.56 -19.68
C ALA A 26 -9.18 1.75 -19.66
N ALA A 27 -9.10 0.44 -19.41
CA ALA A 27 -10.27 -0.42 -19.26
C ALA A 27 -11.17 -0.01 -18.08
N ALA A 28 -10.58 0.55 -17.02
CA ALA A 28 -11.29 1.04 -15.84
C ALA A 28 -11.69 2.54 -15.90
N GLY A 29 -11.41 3.24 -17.01
CA GLY A 29 -11.69 4.68 -17.13
C GLY A 29 -10.84 5.58 -16.22
N LEU A 30 -9.66 5.12 -15.81
CA LEU A 30 -8.74 5.81 -14.92
C LEU A 30 -7.63 6.53 -15.71
N PRO A 31 -7.06 7.62 -15.17
CA PRO A 31 -5.95 8.32 -15.81
C PRO A 31 -4.70 7.43 -15.90
N PRO A 32 -3.80 7.70 -16.87
CA PRO A 32 -2.54 6.99 -17.05
C PRO A 32 -1.68 6.94 -15.79
N PHE A 33 -0.78 5.97 -15.75
CA PHE A 33 0.16 5.79 -14.67
C PHE A 33 1.14 6.94 -14.61
N GLU A 34 1.26 7.53 -13.43
CA GLU A 34 2.27 8.51 -13.11
C GLU A 34 2.99 8.12 -11.82
N PHE A 35 4.31 8.28 -11.82
CA PHE A 35 5.06 8.15 -10.58
C PHE A 35 4.70 9.31 -9.66
N LYS A 36 4.14 8.99 -8.47
CA LYS A 36 4.01 9.96 -7.37
C LYS A 36 5.33 10.70 -7.14
N THR A 37 5.27 12.01 -6.92
CA THR A 37 6.39 12.81 -6.41
C THR A 37 6.74 12.39 -4.98
N ILE A 38 7.93 12.78 -4.49
CA ILE A 38 8.34 12.51 -3.10
C ILE A 38 7.31 13.08 -2.09
N PRO A 39 6.88 14.36 -2.19
CA PRO A 39 5.85 14.88 -1.29
C PRO A 39 4.55 14.07 -1.34
N GLN A 40 4.10 13.64 -2.52
CA GLN A 40 2.87 12.85 -2.65
C GLN A 40 2.95 11.48 -1.98
N GLY A 41 4.10 10.81 -1.97
CA GLY A 41 4.19 9.53 -1.26
C GLY A 41 4.46 9.64 0.24
N ALA A 42 4.99 10.77 0.71
CA ALA A 42 5.05 11.07 2.15
C ALA A 42 3.71 11.56 2.72
N ALA A 43 2.81 12.06 1.86
CA ALA A 43 1.61 12.78 2.24
C ALA A 43 0.74 11.99 3.23
N THR A 44 0.44 10.71 2.96
CA THR A 44 -0.43 9.90 3.84
C THR A 44 0.17 9.74 5.24
N THR A 45 1.48 9.48 5.33
CA THR A 45 2.18 9.34 6.62
C THR A 45 2.14 10.66 7.40
N VAL A 46 2.43 11.78 6.74
CA VAL A 46 2.39 13.11 7.38
C VAL A 46 0.96 13.47 7.80
N TRP A 47 -0.02 13.21 6.96
CA TRP A 47 -1.43 13.44 7.26
C TRP A 47 -1.88 12.63 8.47
N ALA A 48 -1.63 11.32 8.50
CA ALA A 48 -2.04 10.46 9.59
C ALA A 48 -1.35 10.82 10.92
N ALA A 49 -0.09 11.24 10.87
CA ALA A 49 0.69 11.56 12.07
C ALA A 49 0.42 12.96 12.65
N ALA A 50 0.11 13.95 11.80
CA ALA A 50 0.12 15.35 12.20
C ALA A 50 -1.21 16.11 11.96
N VAL A 51 -2.14 15.55 11.19
CA VAL A 51 -3.35 16.27 10.76
C VAL A 51 -4.62 15.52 11.12
N ALA A 52 -4.65 14.20 10.92
CA ALA A 52 -5.84 13.40 11.16
C ALA A 52 -6.13 13.25 12.67
N ASP A 53 -7.41 13.12 13.01
CA ASP A 53 -7.83 12.79 14.37
C ASP A 53 -7.37 11.37 14.72
N ALA A 54 -6.64 11.23 15.83
CA ALA A 54 -6.09 9.97 16.29
C ALA A 54 -7.18 8.91 16.56
N GLU A 55 -8.36 9.31 17.03
CA GLU A 55 -9.49 8.39 17.25
C GLU A 55 -10.08 7.87 15.93
N VAL A 56 -9.87 8.60 14.83
CA VAL A 56 -10.32 8.21 13.50
C VAL A 56 -9.32 7.27 12.84
N VAL A 57 -8.01 7.52 12.96
CA VAL A 57 -6.96 6.76 12.24
C VAL A 57 -6.26 5.69 13.06
N GLY A 58 -6.40 5.70 14.39
CA GLY A 58 -5.74 4.77 15.30
C GLY A 58 -5.99 3.31 14.94
N GLY A 59 -4.91 2.57 14.66
CA GLY A 59 -4.97 1.15 14.29
C GLY A 59 -5.59 0.84 12.92
N ARG A 60 -5.86 1.85 12.09
CA ARG A 60 -6.49 1.68 10.76
C ARG A 60 -5.48 1.82 9.64
N TYR A 61 -5.70 1.08 8.55
CA TYR A 61 -4.93 1.26 7.33
C TYR A 61 -5.29 2.58 6.65
N CYS A 62 -4.30 3.41 6.38
CA CYS A 62 -4.46 4.71 5.74
C CYS A 62 -3.75 4.70 4.38
N GLU A 63 -4.42 5.24 3.36
CA GLU A 63 -3.86 5.44 2.02
C GLU A 63 -4.38 6.77 1.47
N ASP A 64 -3.67 7.39 0.51
CA ASP A 64 -4.09 8.64 -0.15
C ASP A 64 -4.78 9.67 0.79
N CYS A 65 -4.15 9.95 1.95
CA CYS A 65 -4.64 10.85 3.00
C CYS A 65 -6.07 10.57 3.53
N HIS A 66 -6.48 9.31 3.58
CA HIS A 66 -7.73 8.87 4.20
C HIS A 66 -7.60 7.47 4.83
N VAL A 67 -8.58 7.06 5.64
CA VAL A 67 -8.71 5.68 6.11
C VAL A 67 -9.29 4.84 4.98
N ALA A 68 -8.57 3.81 4.54
CA ALA A 68 -8.96 3.03 3.39
C ALA A 68 -10.19 2.16 3.67
N ASP A 69 -11.02 1.95 2.65
CA ASP A 69 -12.11 0.99 2.68
C ASP A 69 -11.58 -0.46 2.59
N VAL A 70 -12.39 -1.42 3.05
CA VAL A 70 -12.10 -2.84 2.81
C VAL A 70 -12.40 -3.16 1.35
N GLN A 71 -11.43 -3.75 0.65
CA GLN A 71 -11.55 -4.15 -0.74
C GLN A 71 -11.32 -5.65 -0.89
N ASP A 72 -12.36 -6.38 -1.28
CA ASP A 72 -12.36 -7.84 -1.51
C ASP A 72 -12.43 -8.21 -3.01
N GLY A 73 -12.41 -7.20 -3.89
CA GLY A 73 -12.45 -7.38 -5.33
C GLY A 73 -11.08 -7.57 -5.99
N GLU A 74 -11.11 -7.95 -7.28
CA GLU A 74 -9.92 -7.97 -8.13
C GLU A 74 -9.35 -6.57 -8.34
N GLY A 75 -8.04 -6.50 -8.50
CA GLY A 75 -7.30 -5.26 -8.69
C GLY A 75 -6.21 -5.06 -7.64
N ILE A 76 -5.34 -4.10 -7.89
CA ILE A 76 -4.19 -3.78 -7.03
C ILE A 76 -4.27 -2.36 -6.46
N ARG A 77 -5.35 -1.63 -6.77
CA ARG A 77 -5.50 -0.22 -6.42
C ARG A 77 -6.41 -0.07 -5.21
N GLY A 78 -5.84 0.51 -4.18
CA GLY A 78 -6.57 0.96 -3.01
C GLY A 78 -7.19 -0.15 -2.17
N GLY A 79 -7.59 0.26 -0.98
CA GLY A 79 -8.28 -0.54 0.01
C GLY A 79 -7.36 -1.52 0.74
N VAL A 80 -7.83 -1.90 1.93
CA VAL A 80 -7.22 -2.97 2.71
C VAL A 80 -7.88 -4.31 2.37
N ARG A 81 -7.08 -5.36 2.17
CA ARG A 81 -7.61 -6.71 1.92
C ARG A 81 -8.18 -7.30 3.22
N PRO A 82 -9.29 -8.06 3.18
CA PRO A 82 -9.90 -8.63 4.38
C PRO A 82 -8.93 -9.47 5.23
N TYR A 83 -8.05 -10.24 4.58
CA TYR A 83 -7.07 -11.07 5.28
C TYR A 83 -6.06 -10.26 6.12
N ALA A 84 -5.82 -8.99 5.77
CA ALA A 84 -4.92 -8.11 6.51
C ALA A 84 -5.57 -7.58 7.80
N LEU A 85 -6.90 -7.75 7.94
CA LEU A 85 -7.67 -7.40 9.13
C LEU A 85 -8.03 -8.62 9.99
N ASP A 86 -7.50 -9.81 9.66
CA ASP A 86 -7.74 -11.02 10.43
C ASP A 86 -6.90 -11.02 11.72
N MET A 87 -7.58 -10.95 12.87
CA MET A 87 -6.92 -10.92 14.18
C MET A 87 -6.15 -12.21 14.49
N LYS A 88 -6.62 -13.38 14.05
CA LYS A 88 -5.93 -14.65 14.29
C LYS A 88 -4.64 -14.71 13.49
N HIS A 89 -4.65 -14.22 12.25
CA HIS A 89 -3.43 -14.08 11.46
C HIS A 89 -2.45 -13.11 12.11
N ALA A 90 -2.94 -11.97 12.63
CA ALA A 90 -2.10 -11.00 13.32
C ALA A 90 -1.44 -11.60 14.59
N GLU A 91 -2.20 -12.31 15.43
CA GLU A 91 -1.68 -12.99 16.62
C GLU A 91 -0.65 -14.07 16.28
N ALA A 92 -0.92 -14.87 15.23
CA ALA A 92 0.02 -15.90 14.77
C ALA A 92 1.32 -15.27 14.25
N LEU A 93 1.21 -14.21 13.44
CA LEU A 93 2.37 -13.48 12.91
C LEU A 93 3.20 -12.83 14.02
N TRP A 94 2.56 -12.27 15.04
CA TRP A 94 3.24 -11.67 16.18
C TRP A 94 4.10 -12.70 16.92
N ARG A 95 3.51 -13.84 17.28
CA ARG A 95 4.21 -14.94 17.96
C ARG A 95 5.40 -15.43 17.15
N THR A 96 5.21 -15.68 15.86
CA THR A 96 6.31 -16.11 14.98
C THR A 96 7.39 -15.04 14.89
N SER A 97 7.01 -13.76 14.87
CA SER A 97 7.99 -12.66 14.83
C SER A 97 8.83 -12.62 16.11
N GLU A 98 8.21 -12.75 17.29
CA GLU A 98 8.91 -12.88 18.58
C GLU A 98 9.90 -14.04 18.60
N GLU A 99 9.50 -15.21 18.07
CA GLU A 99 10.38 -16.38 17.95
C GLU A 99 11.57 -16.11 17.01
N LEU A 100 11.33 -15.45 15.87
CA LEU A 100 12.35 -15.14 14.86
C LEU A 100 13.38 -14.11 15.33
N VAL A 101 12.95 -13.08 16.06
CA VAL A 101 13.85 -12.03 16.56
C VAL A 101 14.37 -12.29 17.97
N HIS A 102 13.86 -13.33 18.65
CA HIS A 102 14.20 -13.69 20.03
C HIS A 102 13.88 -12.59 21.06
N GLU A 103 12.77 -11.87 20.87
CA GLU A 103 12.27 -10.82 21.76
C GLU A 103 10.81 -11.09 22.18
N ARG A 104 10.31 -10.38 23.21
CA ARG A 104 8.91 -10.41 23.65
C ARG A 104 8.40 -9.01 23.96
N PHE A 105 7.13 -8.78 23.65
CA PHE A 105 6.47 -7.49 23.81
C PHE A 105 5.18 -7.57 24.64
#